data_AF-A0A8T4PE36-F1
#
_entry.id   AF-A0A8T4PE36-F1
#
_cell.length_a   1.000
_cell.length_b   1.000
_cell.length_c   1.000
_cell.angle_alpha   90.00
_cell.angle_beta   90.00
_cell.angle_gamma   90.00
#
_symmetry.space_group_name_H-M   'P 1'
#
loop_
_entity.id
_entity.type
_entity.pdbx_description
1 polymer ?
#
loop_
_entity_poly.entity_id
_entity_poly.type
_entity_poly.pdbx_seq_one_letter_code
_entity_poly.pdbx_strand_id
1 'polypeptide(L)'
;MVLICGIDEARRGPVFGPMVMCGAMIYEEDLKKLIALKPRDSKLMTAAEREHLYSKLLPVLKHCKVFVLQPNEIDKAVHGHDGLNLNKLEARKSAEILNEFNPEKAIIDCPSNNIHSYKIYLKKLVKNKKIELILEHNAERYPLVAAASIIAKVTGDREVEKLKKQIGIDFGSGYMSDPKTVEFLKNNFENYPELFRKSWFPYQELVNKKFQKSLTDFTQFLKEEQKHKSHTLEDLKKLEDFGFHFEKPKSEHELAVMKGPCTVILYKNGKLLVQGKEEDKINVKKLLSA
;
A
#
# COMPACT_ATOMS: atom_id res chain seq x y z
N MET A 1 -44.07 1.13 5.62
CA MET A 1 -43.17 -0.02 5.82
C MET A 1 -41.76 0.53 5.93
N VAL A 2 -41.02 0.16 6.98
CA VAL A 2 -39.65 0.64 7.22
C VAL A 2 -38.67 -0.25 6.47
N LEU A 3 -37.75 0.34 5.71
CA LEU A 3 -36.63 -0.32 5.05
C LEU A 3 -35.36 -0.15 5.87
N ILE A 4 -34.68 -1.27 6.08
CA ILE A 4 -33.41 -1.34 6.80
C ILE A 4 -32.35 -1.82 5.83
N CYS A 5 -31.18 -1.17 5.84
CA CYS A 5 -30.00 -1.58 5.09
C CYS A 5 -28.86 -2.03 6.02
N GLY A 6 -28.21 -3.14 5.70
CA GLY A 6 -26.96 -3.60 6.30
C GLY A 6 -25.83 -3.46 5.29
N ILE A 7 -24.69 -2.90 5.70
CA ILE A 7 -23.51 -2.75 4.84
C ILE A 7 -22.29 -3.34 5.52
N ASP A 8 -21.52 -4.11 4.78
CA ASP A 8 -20.26 -4.71 5.21
C ASP A 8 -19.31 -4.90 4.01
N GLU A 9 -18.06 -5.19 4.29
CA GLU A 9 -17.04 -5.50 3.30
C GLU A 9 -16.35 -6.84 3.53
N ALA A 10 -15.68 -7.33 2.49
CA ALA A 10 -14.79 -8.47 2.58
C ALA A 10 -13.50 -8.22 1.82
N ARG A 11 -12.45 -8.92 2.24
CA ARG A 11 -11.12 -8.88 1.59
C ARG A 11 -10.49 -7.49 1.62
N ARG A 12 -10.60 -6.78 2.74
CA ARG A 12 -9.91 -5.50 2.96
C ARG A 12 -8.38 -5.63 3.05
N GLY A 13 -7.89 -6.69 3.69
CA GLY A 13 -6.46 -6.90 3.98
C GLY A 13 -5.53 -7.52 2.92
N PRO A 14 -5.98 -8.38 1.98
CA PRO A 14 -5.10 -9.07 1.03
C PRO A 14 -4.19 -8.15 0.22
N VAL A 15 -3.00 -8.64 -0.15
CA VAL A 15 -2.04 -7.95 -1.03
C VAL A 15 -2.42 -8.02 -2.50
N PHE A 16 -3.32 -8.94 -2.90
CA PHE A 16 -3.81 -9.07 -4.26
C PHE A 16 -5.33 -9.25 -4.33
N GLY A 17 -5.85 -9.05 -5.53
CA GLY A 17 -7.26 -9.22 -5.85
C GLY A 17 -8.16 -8.14 -5.27
N PRO A 18 -9.45 -8.18 -5.63
CA PRO A 18 -10.37 -7.11 -5.30
C PRO A 18 -10.76 -7.10 -3.82
N MET A 19 -11.25 -5.93 -3.38
CA MET A 19 -12.04 -5.78 -2.15
C MET A 19 -13.52 -5.76 -2.53
N VAL A 20 -14.40 -6.32 -1.71
CA VAL A 20 -15.83 -6.38 -2.03
C VAL A 20 -16.63 -5.64 -0.96
N MET A 21 -17.45 -4.67 -1.36
CA MET A 21 -18.45 -4.02 -0.50
C MET A 21 -19.83 -4.58 -0.84
N CYS A 22 -20.66 -4.85 0.15
CA CYS A 22 -22.04 -5.30 -0.05
C CYS A 22 -23.02 -4.47 0.77
N GLY A 23 -24.15 -4.11 0.16
CA GLY A 23 -25.33 -3.58 0.81
C GLY A 23 -26.51 -4.53 0.63
N ALA A 24 -27.17 -4.88 1.74
CA ALA A 24 -28.35 -5.71 1.76
C ALA A 24 -29.53 -4.93 2.37
N MET A 25 -30.67 -4.85 1.69
CA MET A 25 -31.86 -4.16 2.17
C MET A 25 -33.04 -5.10 2.32
N ILE A 26 -33.81 -4.91 3.40
CA ILE A 26 -35.00 -5.69 3.73
C ILE A 26 -36.09 -4.79 4.31
N TYR A 27 -37.35 -5.22 4.23
CA TYR A 27 -38.42 -4.66 5.04
C TYR A 27 -38.27 -5.11 6.49
N GLU A 28 -38.51 -4.21 7.44
CA GLU A 28 -38.41 -4.52 8.87
C GLU A 28 -39.33 -5.69 9.29
N GLU A 29 -40.52 -5.80 8.70
CA GLU A 29 -41.46 -6.90 8.96
C GLU A 29 -40.93 -8.27 8.51
N ASP A 30 -40.07 -8.30 7.49
CA ASP A 30 -39.44 -9.51 6.96
C ASP A 30 -38.15 -9.89 7.71
N LEU A 31 -37.68 -9.06 8.65
CA LEU A 31 -36.44 -9.31 9.40
C LEU A 31 -36.46 -10.66 10.13
N LYS A 32 -37.64 -11.13 10.57
CA LYS A 32 -37.79 -12.45 11.19
C LYS A 32 -37.42 -13.60 10.24
N LYS A 33 -37.71 -13.48 8.94
CA LYS A 33 -37.32 -14.46 7.92
C LYS A 33 -35.80 -14.54 7.80
N LEU A 34 -35.13 -13.39 7.83
CA LEU A 34 -33.68 -13.32 7.81
C LEU A 34 -33.05 -13.92 9.07
N ILE A 35 -33.58 -13.60 10.25
CA ILE A 35 -33.12 -14.16 11.54
C ILE A 35 -33.23 -15.69 11.54
N ALA A 36 -34.30 -16.25 10.98
CA ALA A 36 -34.50 -17.69 10.90
C ALA A 36 -33.41 -18.41 10.09
N LEU A 37 -32.74 -17.73 9.15
CA LEU A 37 -31.59 -18.25 8.40
C LEU A 37 -30.30 -18.28 9.22
N LYS A 38 -30.28 -17.63 10.40
CA LYS A 38 -29.13 -17.56 11.32
C LYS A 38 -27.83 -17.09 10.65
N PRO A 39 -27.82 -15.98 9.89
CA PRO A 39 -26.57 -15.40 9.42
C PRO A 39 -25.70 -15.03 10.61
N ARG A 40 -24.40 -15.35 10.53
CA ARG A 40 -23.40 -15.12 11.58
C ARG A 40 -22.09 -14.70 10.92
N ASP A 41 -21.11 -14.30 11.74
CA ASP A 41 -19.78 -13.88 11.29
C ASP A 41 -19.22 -14.86 10.24
N SER A 42 -19.00 -14.35 9.03
CA SER A 42 -18.60 -15.12 7.87
C SER A 42 -17.20 -15.72 8.01
N LYS A 43 -16.37 -15.18 8.91
CA LYS A 43 -15.01 -15.63 9.23
C LYS A 43 -15.04 -16.93 10.05
N LEU A 44 -16.11 -17.17 10.79
CA LEU A 44 -16.33 -18.38 11.61
C LEU A 44 -17.06 -19.50 10.84
N MET A 45 -17.15 -19.38 9.52
CA MET A 45 -17.86 -20.31 8.65
C MET A 45 -16.90 -20.97 7.65
N THR A 46 -17.24 -22.17 7.22
CA THR A 46 -16.61 -22.82 6.06
C THR A 46 -17.09 -22.18 4.76
N ALA A 47 -16.35 -22.38 3.67
CA ALA A 47 -16.76 -21.90 2.35
C ALA A 47 -18.10 -22.51 1.91
N ALA A 48 -18.32 -23.80 2.18
CA ALA A 48 -19.56 -24.50 1.84
C ALA A 48 -20.77 -23.96 2.61
N GLU A 49 -20.63 -23.68 3.92
CA GLU A 49 -21.71 -23.07 4.71
C GLU A 49 -22.05 -21.66 4.20
N ARG A 50 -21.04 -20.86 3.84
CA ARG A 50 -21.26 -19.51 3.27
C ARG A 50 -21.99 -19.58 1.93
N GLU A 51 -21.57 -20.47 1.04
CA GLU A 51 -22.22 -20.69 -0.26
C GLU A 51 -23.68 -21.13 -0.11
N HIS A 52 -23.95 -22.05 0.82
CA HIS A 52 -25.31 -22.47 1.14
C HIS A 52 -26.17 -21.31 1.65
N LEU A 53 -25.67 -20.52 2.62
CA LEU A 53 -26.40 -19.36 3.12
C LEU A 53 -26.57 -18.27 2.06
N TYR A 54 -25.56 -18.01 1.24
CA TYR A 54 -25.65 -17.06 0.13
C TYR A 54 -26.89 -17.31 -0.73
N SER A 55 -27.12 -18.58 -1.11
CA SER A 55 -28.28 -18.97 -1.93
C SER A 55 -29.63 -18.72 -1.25
N LYS A 56 -29.67 -18.79 0.09
CA LYS A 56 -30.89 -18.58 0.90
C LYS A 56 -31.13 -17.12 1.28
N LEU A 57 -30.08 -16.31 1.36
CA LEU A 57 -30.16 -14.90 1.73
C LEU A 57 -30.80 -14.07 0.61
N LEU A 58 -30.37 -14.27 -0.64
CA LEU A 58 -30.82 -13.44 -1.77
C LEU A 58 -32.35 -13.37 -1.94
N PRO A 59 -33.12 -14.49 -1.84
CA PRO A 59 -34.58 -14.44 -1.97
C PRO A 59 -35.31 -13.72 -0.83
N VAL A 60 -34.67 -13.56 0.33
CA VAL A 60 -35.26 -12.89 1.51
C VAL A 60 -35.00 -11.37 1.47
N LEU A 61 -33.93 -10.94 0.80
CA LEU A 61 -33.60 -9.53 0.66
C LEU A 61 -34.49 -8.86 -0.37
N LYS A 62 -34.90 -7.63 -0.09
CA LYS A 62 -35.60 -6.78 -1.05
C LYS A 62 -34.65 -6.36 -2.17
N HIS A 63 -33.47 -5.87 -1.80
CA HIS A 63 -32.42 -5.44 -2.72
C HIS A 63 -31.04 -5.82 -2.18
N CYS A 64 -30.11 -6.08 -3.10
CA CYS A 64 -28.72 -6.37 -2.79
C CYS A 64 -27.83 -5.69 -3.83
N LYS A 65 -26.77 -5.02 -3.36
CA LYS A 65 -25.81 -4.31 -4.21
C LYS A 65 -24.42 -4.72 -3.80
N VAL A 66 -23.62 -5.15 -4.78
CA VAL A 66 -22.23 -5.56 -4.55
C VAL A 66 -21.31 -4.70 -5.42
N PHE A 67 -20.26 -4.17 -4.82
CA PHE A 67 -19.16 -3.51 -5.52
C PHE A 67 -17.91 -4.37 -5.38
N VAL A 68 -17.32 -4.75 -6.51
CA VAL A 68 -16.01 -5.42 -6.59
C VAL A 68 -14.99 -4.36 -6.98
N LEU A 69 -14.20 -3.90 -6.00
CA LEU A 69 -13.22 -2.84 -6.13
C LEU A 69 -11.87 -3.44 -6.51
N GLN A 70 -11.41 -3.13 -7.72
CA GLN A 70 -10.19 -3.71 -8.28
C GLN A 70 -8.92 -3.10 -7.63
N PRO A 71 -7.77 -3.80 -7.65
CA PRO A 71 -6.52 -3.31 -7.06
C PRO A 71 -6.13 -1.89 -7.51
N ASN A 72 -6.31 -1.57 -8.79
CA ASN A 72 -6.04 -0.25 -9.33
C ASN A 72 -6.95 0.86 -8.77
N GLU A 73 -8.22 0.56 -8.46
CA GLU A 73 -9.15 1.49 -7.82
C GLU A 73 -8.76 1.73 -6.36
N ILE A 74 -8.37 0.66 -5.66
CA ILE A 74 -7.87 0.72 -4.29
C ILE A 74 -6.59 1.56 -4.22
N ASP A 75 -5.62 1.28 -5.11
CA ASP A 75 -4.35 2.00 -5.16
C ASP A 75 -4.54 3.48 -5.47
N LYS A 76 -5.45 3.82 -6.40
CA LYS A 76 -5.81 5.22 -6.69
C LYS A 76 -6.38 5.92 -5.45
N ALA A 77 -7.17 5.23 -4.64
CA ALA A 77 -7.74 5.81 -3.42
C ALA A 77 -6.72 5.95 -2.29
N VAL A 78 -5.71 5.07 -2.19
CA VAL A 78 -4.70 5.11 -1.12
C VAL A 78 -3.55 6.06 -1.47
N HIS A 79 -3.09 6.08 -2.72
CA HIS A 79 -2.00 6.95 -3.18
C HIS A 79 -2.48 8.31 -3.71
N GLY A 80 -3.78 8.49 -3.87
CA GLY A 80 -4.35 9.71 -4.40
C GLY A 80 -3.96 10.95 -3.60
N HIS A 81 -3.57 12.03 -4.28
CA HIS A 81 -3.31 13.33 -3.66
C HIS A 81 -4.59 14.10 -3.29
N ASP A 82 -5.77 13.55 -3.60
CA ASP A 82 -7.08 14.13 -3.28
C ASP A 82 -7.50 13.91 -1.80
N GLY A 83 -6.58 13.36 -1.00
CA GLY A 83 -6.80 13.08 0.42
C GLY A 83 -7.75 11.92 0.67
N LEU A 84 -8.02 11.08 -0.34
CA LEU A 84 -8.67 9.79 -0.15
C LEU A 84 -7.78 8.84 0.64
N ASN A 85 -8.45 7.86 1.24
CA ASN A 85 -7.84 6.66 1.80
C ASN A 85 -8.87 5.53 1.70
N LEU A 86 -8.49 4.32 2.13
CA LEU A 86 -9.38 3.16 2.05
C LEU A 86 -10.72 3.40 2.77
N ASN A 87 -10.68 3.97 3.98
CA ASN A 87 -11.91 4.29 4.73
C ASN A 87 -12.82 5.27 3.98
N LYS A 88 -12.27 6.29 3.32
CA LYS A 88 -13.06 7.25 2.54
C LYS A 88 -13.62 6.61 1.26
N LEU A 89 -12.89 5.68 0.63
CA LEU A 89 -13.40 4.89 -0.49
C LEU A 89 -14.58 4.02 -0.04
N GLU A 90 -14.44 3.31 1.07
CA GLU A 90 -15.50 2.51 1.70
C GLU A 90 -16.73 3.40 1.98
N ALA A 91 -16.54 4.58 2.58
CA ALA A 91 -17.63 5.51 2.85
C ALA A 91 -18.33 6.03 1.58
N ARG A 92 -17.59 6.27 0.48
CA ARG A 92 -18.19 6.63 -0.81
C ARG A 92 -19.04 5.48 -1.37
N LYS A 93 -18.57 4.25 -1.30
CA LYS A 93 -19.32 3.07 -1.75
C LYS A 93 -20.52 2.78 -0.86
N SER A 94 -20.40 2.95 0.46
CA SER A 94 -21.57 2.95 1.36
C SER A 94 -22.58 4.03 0.96
N ALA A 95 -22.13 5.25 0.65
CA ALA A 95 -23.04 6.32 0.22
C ALA A 95 -23.73 6.01 -1.11
N GLU A 96 -23.03 5.41 -2.08
CA GLU A 96 -23.63 4.94 -3.34
C GLU A 96 -24.76 3.93 -3.07
N ILE A 97 -24.52 2.92 -2.22
CA ILE A 97 -25.54 1.95 -1.80
C ILE A 97 -26.73 2.66 -1.15
N LEU A 98 -26.48 3.54 -0.17
CA LEU A 98 -27.56 4.21 0.57
C LEU A 98 -28.37 5.17 -0.30
N ASN A 99 -27.73 5.81 -1.27
CA ASN A 99 -28.40 6.70 -2.21
C ASN A 99 -29.26 5.95 -3.23
N GLU A 100 -28.86 4.73 -3.59
CA GLU A 100 -29.62 3.83 -4.47
C GLU A 100 -30.80 3.21 -3.72
N PHE A 101 -30.58 2.74 -2.49
CA PHE A 101 -31.57 2.02 -1.69
C PHE A 101 -32.58 2.94 -1.00
N ASN A 102 -32.14 4.15 -0.64
CA ASN A 102 -32.91 5.14 0.12
C ASN A 102 -33.66 4.57 1.35
N PRO A 103 -32.99 3.83 2.26
CA PRO A 103 -33.65 3.24 3.44
C PRO A 103 -33.93 4.30 4.51
N GLU A 104 -34.87 4.00 5.42
CA GLU A 104 -35.10 4.79 6.63
C GLU A 104 -33.97 4.58 7.66
N LYS A 105 -33.40 3.38 7.71
CA LYS A 105 -32.34 3.00 8.65
C LYS A 105 -31.21 2.25 7.96
N ALA A 106 -29.97 2.54 8.32
CA ALA A 106 -28.82 1.73 7.91
C ALA A 106 -27.87 1.42 9.05
N ILE A 107 -27.39 0.17 9.06
CA ILE A 107 -26.40 -0.38 9.98
C ILE A 107 -25.17 -0.74 9.16
N ILE A 108 -24.00 -0.25 9.54
CA ILE A 108 -22.77 -0.39 8.76
C ILE A 108 -21.66 -0.89 9.68
N ASP A 109 -20.93 -1.93 9.28
CA ASP A 109 -19.66 -2.29 9.93
C ASP A 109 -18.62 -1.21 9.63
N CYS A 110 -18.15 -0.53 10.65
CA CYS A 110 -17.34 0.67 10.50
C CYS A 110 -15.85 0.31 10.41
N PRO A 111 -15.17 0.58 9.27
CA PRO A 111 -13.76 0.23 9.09
C PRO A 111 -12.81 1.20 9.81
N SER A 112 -13.33 2.30 10.37
CA SER A 112 -12.52 3.36 10.99
C SER A 112 -12.65 3.39 12.50
N ASN A 113 -11.51 3.40 13.20
CA ASN A 113 -11.42 3.61 14.65
C ASN A 113 -12.03 4.94 15.12
N ASN A 114 -12.18 5.93 14.22
CA ASN A 114 -12.86 7.19 14.51
C ASN A 114 -14.25 7.17 13.86
N ILE A 115 -15.17 6.42 14.47
CA ILE A 115 -16.56 6.27 14.00
C ILE A 115 -17.23 7.63 13.81
N HIS A 116 -16.98 8.59 14.71
CA HIS A 116 -17.60 9.92 14.64
C HIS A 116 -17.22 10.66 13.36
N SER A 117 -15.93 10.76 13.05
CA SER A 117 -15.43 11.41 11.84
C SER A 117 -15.90 10.70 10.58
N TYR A 118 -15.89 9.36 10.58
CA TYR A 118 -16.40 8.56 9.47
C TYR A 118 -17.89 8.83 9.23
N LYS A 119 -18.70 8.82 10.30
CA LYS A 119 -20.14 9.10 10.23
C LYS A 119 -20.43 10.50 9.69
N ILE A 120 -19.67 11.51 10.09
CA ILE A 120 -19.78 12.87 9.53
C ILE A 120 -19.47 12.87 8.04
N TYR A 121 -18.37 12.23 7.63
CA TYR A 121 -17.97 12.14 6.23
C TYR A 121 -19.05 11.45 5.38
N LEU A 122 -19.51 10.27 5.83
CA LEU A 122 -20.59 9.53 5.17
C LEU A 122 -21.89 10.37 5.06
N LYS A 123 -22.31 11.02 6.14
CA LYS A 123 -23.51 11.88 6.15
C LYS A 123 -23.44 13.01 5.12
N LYS A 124 -22.25 13.52 4.77
CA LYS A 124 -22.11 14.53 3.71
C LYS A 124 -22.48 13.95 2.34
N LEU A 125 -22.11 12.70 2.08
CA LEU A 125 -22.29 11.99 0.81
C LEU A 125 -23.71 11.41 0.60
N VAL A 126 -24.40 11.05 1.69
CA VAL A 126 -25.77 10.49 1.62
C VAL A 126 -26.79 11.59 1.35
N LYS A 127 -27.64 11.43 0.34
CA LYS A 127 -28.66 12.41 -0.09
C LYS A 127 -29.79 12.53 0.93
N ASN A 128 -30.32 11.40 1.40
CA ASN A 128 -31.36 11.39 2.44
C ASN A 128 -30.74 11.78 3.79
N LYS A 129 -31.05 12.98 4.30
CA LYS A 129 -30.54 13.46 5.59
C LYS A 129 -31.34 12.98 6.81
N LYS A 130 -32.49 12.36 6.59
CA LYS A 130 -33.37 11.82 7.64
C LYS A 130 -33.04 10.37 8.02
N ILE A 131 -32.19 9.70 7.24
CA ILE A 131 -31.75 8.33 7.50
C ILE A 131 -31.14 8.18 8.90
N GLU A 132 -31.59 7.16 9.63
CA GLU A 132 -30.95 6.72 10.87
C GLU A 132 -29.69 5.91 10.53
N LEU A 133 -28.51 6.47 10.85
CA LEU A 133 -27.22 5.79 10.63
C LEU A 133 -26.67 5.21 11.93
N ILE A 134 -26.55 3.89 11.99
CA ILE A 134 -25.84 3.14 13.03
C ILE A 134 -24.52 2.65 12.45
N LEU A 135 -23.41 3.14 13.01
CA LEU A 135 -22.07 2.73 12.63
C LEU A 135 -21.41 2.16 13.88
N GLU A 136 -20.99 0.92 13.81
CA GLU A 136 -20.40 0.20 14.92
C GLU A 136 -19.26 -0.68 14.41
N HIS A 137 -18.34 -1.06 15.31
CA HIS A 137 -17.39 -2.13 15.03
C HIS A 137 -18.03 -3.48 15.28
N ASN A 138 -17.68 -4.48 14.48
CA ASN A 138 -18.22 -5.83 14.57
C ASN A 138 -19.76 -5.81 14.46
N ALA A 139 -20.26 -5.00 13.52
CA ALA A 139 -21.69 -4.88 13.27
C ALA A 139 -22.30 -6.17 12.68
N GLU A 140 -21.48 -7.16 12.31
CA GLU A 140 -21.89 -8.54 11.97
C GLU A 140 -22.76 -9.22 13.06
N ARG A 141 -22.84 -8.67 14.28
CA ARG A 141 -23.85 -9.11 15.27
C ARG A 141 -25.30 -8.84 14.84
N TYR A 142 -25.50 -7.89 13.93
CA TYR A 142 -26.79 -7.59 13.33
C TYR A 142 -27.02 -8.53 12.14
N PRO A 143 -28.12 -9.31 12.10
CA PRO A 143 -28.35 -10.32 11.06
C PRO A 143 -28.26 -9.80 9.62
N LEU A 144 -28.67 -8.55 9.38
CA LEU A 144 -28.61 -7.93 8.07
C LEU A 144 -27.20 -7.53 7.63
N VAL A 145 -26.35 -7.12 8.57
CA VAL A 145 -24.93 -6.87 8.31
C VAL A 145 -24.19 -8.19 8.11
N ALA A 146 -24.47 -9.21 8.95
CA ALA A 146 -23.94 -10.56 8.73
C ALA A 146 -24.29 -11.13 7.35
N ALA A 147 -25.52 -10.88 6.87
CA ALA A 147 -25.92 -11.26 5.52
C ALA A 147 -25.08 -10.54 4.45
N ALA A 148 -24.86 -9.22 4.60
CA ALA A 148 -23.99 -8.46 3.70
C ALA A 148 -22.54 -8.97 3.73
N SER A 149 -21.99 -9.28 4.90
CA SER A 149 -20.66 -9.89 5.09
C SER A 149 -20.54 -11.22 4.33
N ILE A 150 -21.50 -12.13 4.49
CA ILE A 150 -21.51 -13.42 3.80
C ILE A 150 -21.52 -13.22 2.28
N ILE A 151 -22.37 -12.31 1.77
CA ILE A 151 -22.46 -12.00 0.34
C ILE A 151 -21.14 -11.41 -0.18
N ALA A 152 -20.55 -10.47 0.53
CA ALA A 152 -19.26 -9.88 0.19
C ALA A 152 -18.15 -10.93 0.17
N LYS A 153 -18.10 -11.81 1.19
CA LYS A 153 -17.07 -12.85 1.33
C LYS A 153 -17.17 -13.89 0.22
N VAL A 154 -18.36 -14.40 -0.05
CA VAL A 154 -18.60 -15.38 -1.14
C VAL A 154 -18.23 -14.78 -2.49
N THR A 155 -18.67 -13.54 -2.75
CA THR A 155 -18.33 -12.86 -4.01
C THR A 155 -16.82 -12.69 -4.16
N GLY A 156 -16.14 -12.21 -3.11
CA GLY A 156 -14.69 -12.02 -3.15
C GLY A 156 -13.90 -13.32 -3.29
N ASP A 157 -14.37 -14.41 -2.69
CA ASP A 157 -13.76 -15.74 -2.86
C ASP A 157 -13.92 -16.23 -4.30
N ARG A 158 -15.11 -16.07 -4.89
CA ARG A 158 -15.36 -16.41 -6.31
C ARG A 158 -14.51 -15.59 -7.28
N GLU A 159 -14.31 -14.29 -7.03
CA GLU A 159 -13.43 -13.46 -7.86
C GLU A 159 -11.97 -13.93 -7.81
N VAL A 160 -11.49 -14.34 -6.64
CA VAL A 160 -10.13 -14.90 -6.53
C VAL A 160 -10.00 -16.25 -7.22
N GLU A 161 -10.97 -17.15 -7.05
CA GLU A 161 -10.94 -18.43 -7.76
C GLU A 161 -11.03 -18.25 -9.28
N LYS A 162 -11.74 -17.23 -9.76
CA LYS A 162 -11.75 -16.84 -11.17
C LYS A 162 -10.35 -16.40 -11.64
N LEU A 163 -9.68 -15.53 -10.88
CA LEU A 163 -8.31 -15.08 -11.19
C LEU A 163 -7.33 -16.27 -11.22
N LYS A 164 -7.39 -17.18 -10.24
CA LYS A 164 -6.55 -18.39 -10.23
C LYS A 164 -6.74 -19.24 -11.48
N LYS A 165 -7.99 -19.44 -11.90
CA LYS A 165 -8.31 -20.20 -13.12
C LYS A 165 -7.80 -19.51 -14.38
N GLN A 166 -7.92 -18.17 -14.46
CA GLN A 166 -7.45 -17.40 -15.60
C GLN A 166 -5.92 -17.46 -15.77
N ILE A 167 -5.20 -17.44 -14.65
CA ILE A 167 -3.72 -17.45 -14.65
C ILE A 167 -3.17 -18.88 -14.67
N GLY A 168 -3.96 -19.87 -14.23
CA GLY A 168 -3.53 -21.26 -14.09
C GLY A 168 -2.61 -21.49 -12.90
N ILE A 169 -2.61 -20.59 -11.90
CA ILE A 169 -1.74 -20.67 -10.71
C ILE A 169 -2.59 -20.51 -9.45
N ASP A 170 -2.43 -21.43 -8.49
CA ASP A 170 -2.98 -21.28 -7.15
C ASP A 170 -2.05 -20.42 -6.29
N PHE A 171 -2.30 -19.12 -6.29
CA PHE A 171 -1.54 -18.15 -5.51
C PHE A 171 -2.01 -18.01 -4.05
N GLY A 172 -2.84 -18.93 -3.57
CA GLY A 172 -3.33 -18.92 -2.18
C GLY A 172 -4.45 -17.91 -1.93
N SER A 173 -4.55 -17.41 -0.70
CA SER A 173 -5.66 -16.61 -0.17
C SER A 173 -5.53 -15.11 -0.44
N GLY A 174 -4.31 -14.60 -0.59
CA GLY A 174 -4.00 -13.18 -0.71
C GLY A 174 -3.56 -12.51 0.57
N TYR A 175 -3.66 -13.20 1.69
CA TYR A 175 -3.13 -12.71 2.96
C TYR A 175 -1.68 -13.12 3.14
N MET A 176 -0.85 -12.23 3.67
CA MET A 176 0.57 -12.51 3.91
C MET A 176 0.82 -13.60 4.97
N SER A 177 -0.22 -14.05 5.68
CA SER A 177 -0.17 -15.22 6.56
C SER A 177 -0.17 -16.56 5.82
N ASP A 178 -0.50 -16.55 4.52
CA ASP A 178 -0.52 -17.75 3.68
C ASP A 178 0.82 -17.91 2.92
N PRO A 179 1.56 -19.00 3.15
CA PRO A 179 2.84 -19.24 2.47
C PRO A 179 2.76 -19.18 0.94
N LYS A 180 1.66 -19.67 0.33
CA LYS A 180 1.47 -19.62 -1.13
C LYS A 180 1.37 -18.19 -1.63
N THR A 181 0.71 -17.31 -0.86
CA THR A 181 0.61 -15.89 -1.18
C THR A 181 1.98 -15.22 -1.13
N VAL A 182 2.76 -15.52 -0.10
CA VAL A 182 4.11 -14.95 0.08
C VAL A 182 5.02 -15.35 -1.09
N GLU A 183 5.02 -16.63 -1.45
CA GLU A 183 5.80 -17.16 -2.56
C GLU A 183 5.35 -16.57 -3.90
N PHE A 184 4.05 -16.54 -4.15
CA PHE A 184 3.51 -15.98 -5.38
C PHE A 184 3.87 -14.50 -5.56
N LEU A 185 3.74 -13.69 -4.50
CA LEU A 185 4.11 -12.28 -4.51
C LEU A 185 5.59 -12.11 -4.86
N LYS A 186 6.50 -12.83 -4.20
CA LYS A 186 7.96 -12.74 -4.46
C LYS A 186 8.31 -13.07 -5.91
N ASN A 187 7.68 -14.10 -6.47
CA ASN A 187 8.04 -14.62 -7.78
C ASN A 187 7.31 -13.92 -8.93
N ASN A 188 6.22 -13.18 -8.66
CA ASN A 188 5.33 -12.70 -9.73
C ASN A 188 4.87 -11.25 -9.63
N PHE A 189 5.36 -10.45 -8.68
CA PHE A 189 4.98 -9.03 -8.56
C PHE A 189 5.24 -8.22 -9.84
N GLU A 190 6.20 -8.64 -10.68
CA GLU A 190 6.49 -8.03 -11.99
C GLU A 190 5.75 -8.68 -13.15
N ASN A 191 5.38 -9.96 -13.02
CA ASN A 191 4.73 -10.74 -14.10
C ASN A 191 3.22 -10.49 -14.16
N TYR A 192 2.58 -10.29 -13.00
CA TYR A 192 1.15 -10.02 -12.88
C TYR A 192 0.86 -8.76 -12.04
N PRO A 193 1.47 -7.60 -12.36
CA PRO A 193 1.44 -6.41 -11.52
C PRO A 193 0.02 -5.86 -11.28
N GLU A 194 -0.92 -6.14 -12.18
CA GLU A 194 -2.34 -5.74 -12.10
C GLU A 194 -3.13 -6.50 -11.03
N LEU A 195 -2.66 -7.68 -10.59
CA LEU A 195 -3.30 -8.43 -9.52
C LEU A 195 -3.03 -7.82 -8.14
N PHE A 196 -1.90 -7.16 -7.99
CA PHE A 196 -1.42 -6.68 -6.70
C PHE A 196 -1.93 -5.27 -6.38
N ARG A 197 -2.18 -5.05 -5.10
CA ARG A 197 -2.43 -3.73 -4.52
C ARG A 197 -1.07 -3.09 -4.24
N LYS A 198 -0.61 -2.23 -5.15
CA LYS A 198 0.72 -1.64 -5.11
C LYS A 198 0.91 -0.64 -3.98
N SER A 199 -0.19 -0.21 -3.38
CA SER A 199 -0.22 0.62 -2.16
C SER A 199 -0.01 -0.15 -0.87
N TRP A 200 -0.01 -1.48 -0.91
CA TRP A 200 0.19 -2.28 0.29
C TRP A 200 1.69 -2.43 0.59
N PHE A 201 2.02 -2.30 1.87
CA PHE A 201 3.40 -2.37 2.36
C PHE A 201 4.18 -3.59 1.84
N PRO A 202 3.66 -4.83 1.85
CA PRO A 202 4.39 -5.99 1.34
C PRO A 202 4.82 -5.88 -0.13
N TYR A 203 3.99 -5.29 -0.99
CA TYR A 203 4.35 -5.05 -2.39
C TYR A 203 5.43 -3.97 -2.48
N GLN A 204 5.24 -2.84 -1.77
CA GLN A 204 6.19 -1.74 -1.75
C GLN A 204 7.56 -2.17 -1.22
N GLU A 205 7.60 -2.99 -0.17
CA GLU A 205 8.83 -3.49 0.42
C GLU A 205 9.65 -4.31 -0.58
N LEU A 206 9.00 -5.18 -1.36
CA LEU A 206 9.68 -5.97 -2.39
C LEU A 206 10.22 -5.11 -3.53
N VAL A 207 9.43 -4.15 -4.00
CA VAL A 207 9.88 -3.19 -5.01
C VAL A 207 11.07 -2.38 -4.50
N ASN A 208 11.00 -1.86 -3.28
CA ASN A 208 12.07 -1.07 -2.67
C ASN A 208 13.35 -1.90 -2.46
N LYS A 209 13.24 -3.16 -2.05
CA LYS A 209 14.38 -4.09 -1.92
C LYS A 209 15.12 -4.29 -3.25
N LYS A 210 14.43 -4.26 -4.39
CA LYS A 210 15.07 -4.33 -5.72
C LYS A 210 15.94 -3.10 -6.03
N PHE A 211 15.55 -1.92 -5.54
CA PHE A 211 16.27 -0.66 -5.78
C PHE A 211 17.30 -0.33 -4.68
N GLN A 212 17.27 -1.04 -3.56
CA GLN A 212 18.24 -0.88 -2.50
C GLN A 212 19.56 -1.56 -2.91
N LYS A 213 20.60 -0.76 -3.13
CA LYS A 213 21.97 -1.29 -3.29
C LYS A 213 22.34 -2.10 -2.05
N SER A 214 22.86 -3.29 -2.25
CA SER A 214 23.35 -4.13 -1.17
C SER A 214 24.61 -3.50 -0.55
N LEU A 215 24.92 -3.85 0.70
CA LEU A 215 26.21 -3.54 1.32
C LEU A 215 27.39 -4.09 0.49
N THR A 216 27.15 -5.17 -0.24
CA THR A 216 28.09 -5.75 -1.21
C THR A 216 28.32 -4.80 -2.38
N ASP A 217 27.27 -4.20 -2.94
CA ASP A 217 27.38 -3.20 -4.01
C ASP A 217 28.10 -1.94 -3.53
N PHE A 218 27.90 -1.54 -2.28
CA PHE A 218 28.63 -0.43 -1.67
C PHE A 218 30.11 -0.77 -1.43
N THR A 219 30.41 -1.95 -0.91
CA THR A 219 31.81 -2.39 -0.69
C THR A 219 32.54 -2.61 -2.01
N GLN A 220 31.84 -3.05 -3.06
CA GLN A 220 32.39 -3.16 -4.40
C GLN A 220 32.64 -1.77 -5.02
N PHE A 221 31.70 -0.84 -4.88
CA PHE A 221 31.93 0.57 -5.22
C PHE A 221 33.14 1.16 -4.50
N LEU A 222 33.32 0.89 -3.19
CA LEU A 222 34.50 1.34 -2.44
C LEU A 222 35.80 0.71 -2.95
N LYS A 223 35.79 -0.58 -3.32
CA LYS A 223 36.96 -1.27 -3.89
C LYS A 223 37.30 -0.74 -5.29
N GLU A 224 36.31 -0.39 -6.09
CA GLU A 224 36.48 0.21 -7.41
C GLU A 224 36.99 1.66 -7.30
N GLU A 225 36.50 2.45 -6.34
CA GLU A 225 37.08 3.76 -6.02
C GLU A 225 38.53 3.68 -5.54
N GLN A 226 38.87 2.70 -4.70
CA GLN A 226 40.22 2.50 -4.18
C GLN A 226 41.23 2.06 -5.25
N LYS A 227 40.78 1.58 -6.42
CA LYS A 227 41.64 1.28 -7.57
C LYS A 227 42.09 2.54 -8.33
N HIS A 228 41.49 3.70 -8.07
CA HIS A 228 42.01 4.97 -8.60
C HIS A 228 43.22 5.42 -7.77
N LYS A 229 44.35 5.67 -8.45
CA LYS A 229 45.69 5.99 -7.92
C LYS A 229 45.66 6.74 -6.57
N SER A 230 46.25 6.15 -5.54
CA SER A 230 46.60 6.84 -4.29
C SER A 230 47.59 7.95 -4.61
N HIS A 231 47.21 9.20 -4.37
CA HIS A 231 48.13 10.33 -4.48
C HIS A 231 49.04 10.36 -3.25
N THR A 232 50.27 10.82 -3.45
CA THR A 232 51.29 10.99 -2.42
C THR A 232 51.53 12.46 -2.14
N LEU A 233 52.23 12.76 -1.05
CA LEU A 233 52.65 14.13 -0.74
C LEU A 233 53.56 14.71 -1.84
N GLU A 234 54.35 13.86 -2.49
CA GLU A 234 55.25 14.24 -3.57
C GLU A 234 54.47 14.68 -4.83
N ASP A 235 53.35 14.02 -5.12
CA ASP A 235 52.47 14.43 -6.22
C ASP A 235 51.93 15.85 -6.01
N LEU A 236 51.65 16.23 -4.76
CA LEU A 236 51.11 17.55 -4.43
C LEU A 236 52.16 18.66 -4.59
N LYS A 237 53.45 18.38 -4.35
CA LYS A 237 54.52 19.37 -4.54
C LYS A 237 54.59 19.92 -5.96
N LYS A 238 54.21 19.11 -6.97
CA LYS A 238 54.11 19.57 -8.37
C LYS A 238 53.20 20.79 -8.55
N LEU A 239 52.25 21.01 -7.63
CA LEU A 239 51.33 22.14 -7.69
C LEU A 239 51.94 23.46 -7.20
N GLU A 240 53.07 23.43 -6.48
CA GLU A 240 53.75 24.65 -6.02
C GLU A 240 54.19 25.54 -7.20
N ASP A 241 54.65 24.91 -8.29
CA ASP A 241 55.01 25.59 -9.55
C ASP A 241 53.82 26.30 -10.21
N PHE A 242 52.59 25.97 -9.80
CA PHE A 242 51.34 26.54 -10.31
C PHE A 242 50.63 27.45 -9.30
N GLY A 243 51.38 27.98 -8.32
CA GLY A 243 50.90 28.98 -7.37
C GLY A 243 50.07 28.41 -6.22
N PHE A 244 50.15 27.10 -5.97
CA PHE A 244 49.62 26.51 -4.75
C PHE A 244 50.64 26.59 -3.62
N HIS A 245 50.18 26.69 -2.37
CA HIS A 245 51.03 26.66 -1.19
C HIS A 245 50.40 25.81 -0.09
N PHE A 246 51.23 25.18 0.74
CA PHE A 246 50.75 24.36 1.86
C PHE A 246 50.11 25.20 2.96
N GLU A 247 49.00 24.69 3.50
CA GLU A 247 48.34 25.18 4.70
C GLU A 247 48.30 24.09 5.79
N LYS A 248 48.10 24.52 7.03
CA LYS A 248 47.94 23.61 8.16
C LYS A 248 46.67 22.77 7.99
N PRO A 249 46.75 21.43 8.08
CA PRO A 249 45.59 20.55 8.11
C PRO A 249 44.61 20.93 9.23
N LYS A 250 43.31 20.83 8.94
CA LYS A 250 42.23 21.18 9.88
C LYS A 250 41.72 19.97 10.66
N SER A 251 42.02 18.75 10.20
CA SER A 251 41.63 17.51 10.87
C SER A 251 42.79 16.52 10.94
N GLU A 252 42.71 15.58 11.89
CA GLU A 252 43.71 14.52 12.07
C GLU A 252 43.75 13.50 10.92
N HIS A 253 42.73 13.50 10.05
CA HIS A 253 42.64 12.62 8.90
C HIS A 253 43.31 13.19 7.65
N GLU A 254 43.58 14.51 7.65
CA GLU A 254 44.26 15.21 6.57
C GLU A 254 45.77 15.04 6.70
N LEU A 255 46.41 14.61 5.60
CA LEU A 255 47.85 14.51 5.48
C LEU A 255 48.47 15.83 5.04
N ALA A 256 47.85 16.51 4.06
CA ALA A 256 48.26 17.82 3.59
C ALA A 256 47.10 18.61 3.00
N VAL A 257 47.16 19.93 3.10
CA VAL A 257 46.23 20.86 2.46
C VAL A 257 47.04 21.88 1.67
N MET A 258 46.63 22.16 0.44
CA MET A 258 47.18 23.23 -0.38
C MET A 258 46.09 24.22 -0.81
N LYS A 259 46.44 25.50 -0.81
CA LYS A 259 45.60 26.61 -1.29
C LYS A 259 46.18 27.24 -2.53
N GLY A 260 45.30 27.55 -3.47
CA GLY A 260 45.58 28.28 -4.71
C GLY A 260 44.25 28.69 -5.36
N PRO A 261 44.13 28.62 -6.69
CA PRO A 261 42.85 28.83 -7.40
C PRO A 261 41.72 27.92 -6.90
N CYS A 262 42.07 26.74 -6.37
CA CYS A 262 41.17 25.87 -5.62
C CYS A 262 41.88 25.32 -4.37
N THR A 263 41.15 24.61 -3.51
CA THR A 263 41.71 23.92 -2.34
C THR A 263 41.94 22.45 -2.66
N VAL A 264 43.14 21.95 -2.42
CA VAL A 264 43.50 20.54 -2.61
C VAL A 264 43.80 19.92 -1.25
N ILE A 265 43.16 18.81 -0.92
CA ILE A 265 43.30 18.11 0.36
C ILE A 265 43.72 16.68 0.08
N LEU A 266 44.88 16.28 0.60
CA LEU A 266 45.34 14.90 0.62
C LEU A 266 45.06 14.31 2.00
N TYR A 267 44.33 13.20 2.04
CA TYR A 267 44.05 12.47 3.27
C TYR A 267 45.13 11.41 3.54
N LYS A 268 45.29 11.01 4.81
CA LYS A 268 46.27 9.98 5.23
C LYS A 268 46.06 8.62 4.55
N ASN A 269 44.87 8.36 4.03
CA ASN A 269 44.55 7.15 3.26
C ASN A 269 44.86 7.29 1.75
N GLY A 270 45.52 8.37 1.31
CA GLY A 270 45.90 8.61 -0.08
C GLY A 270 44.80 9.20 -0.97
N LYS A 271 43.59 9.43 -0.45
CA LYS A 271 42.51 10.08 -1.20
C LYS A 271 42.79 11.56 -1.37
N LEU A 272 42.49 12.07 -2.57
CA LEU A 272 42.60 13.49 -2.91
C LEU A 272 41.21 14.11 -3.08
N LEU A 273 40.96 15.23 -2.40
CA LEU A 273 39.77 16.04 -2.56
C LEU A 273 40.14 17.42 -3.11
N VAL A 274 39.48 17.84 -4.18
CA VAL A 274 39.69 19.16 -4.80
C VAL A 274 38.40 19.97 -4.72
N GLN A 275 38.43 21.11 -4.02
CA GLN A 275 37.29 21.99 -3.76
C GLN A 275 37.49 23.35 -4.44
N GLY A 276 36.59 23.75 -5.34
CA GLY A 276 36.70 24.96 -6.15
C GLY A 276 35.71 24.94 -7.32
N LYS A 277 35.90 25.82 -8.32
CA LYS A 277 35.12 25.77 -9.57
C LYS A 277 35.52 24.53 -10.38
N GLU A 278 34.61 24.02 -11.21
CA GLU A 278 34.85 22.79 -11.99
C GLU A 278 36.05 22.90 -12.93
N GLU A 279 36.28 24.08 -13.51
CA GLU A 279 37.43 24.34 -14.38
C GLU A 279 38.77 24.17 -13.63
N ASP A 280 38.87 24.71 -12.41
CA ASP A 280 40.06 24.58 -11.57
C ASP A 280 40.29 23.11 -11.15
N LYS A 281 39.21 22.38 -10.83
CA LYS A 281 39.29 20.94 -10.49
C LYS A 281 39.83 20.11 -11.65
N ILE A 282 39.38 20.38 -12.87
CA ILE A 282 39.85 19.68 -14.08
C ILE A 282 41.34 19.98 -14.31
N ASN A 283 41.76 21.23 -14.13
CA ASN A 283 43.15 21.63 -14.29
C ASN A 283 44.08 20.95 -13.28
N VAL A 284 43.71 20.92 -11.99
CA VAL A 284 44.49 20.20 -10.96
C VAL A 284 44.60 18.71 -11.27
N LYS A 285 43.50 18.06 -11.71
CA LYS A 285 43.54 16.65 -12.10
C LYS A 285 44.49 16.39 -13.27
N LYS A 286 44.55 17.29 -14.25
CA LYS A 286 45.51 17.20 -15.37
C LYS A 286 46.95 17.33 -14.89
N LEU A 287 47.24 18.34 -14.05
CA LEU A 287 48.58 18.59 -13.51
C LEU A 287 49.10 17.40 -12.68
N LEU A 288 48.25 16.76 -11.89
CA LEU A 288 48.61 15.59 -11.07
C LEU A 288 48.66 14.28 -11.87
N SER A 289 48.19 14.29 -13.13
CA SER A 289 48.25 13.13 -14.03
C SER A 289 49.44 13.16 -15.01
N ALA A 290 50.13 14.30 -15.09
CA ALA A 290 51.36 14.52 -15.87
C ALA A 290 52.62 14.14 -15.05
#